data_AF-A0A4Q9LZE1-F1
#
_entry.id   AF-A0A4Q9LZE1-F1
#
_cell.length_a   1.000
_cell.length_b   1.000
_cell.length_c   1.000
_cell.angle_alpha   90.00
_cell.angle_beta   90.00
_cell.angle_gamma   90.00
#
_symmetry.space_group_name_H-M   'P 1'
#
loop_
_entity.id
_entity.type
_entity.pdbx_description
1 polymer ?
#
loop_
_entity_poly.entity_id
_entity_poly.type
_entity_poly.pdbx_seq_one_letter_code
_entity_poly.pdbx_strand_id
1 'polypeptide(L)'
;MIYFATFKTKTIKKESKHYLPTVKDERYDAVRAVLVKNKIHLRPGCKERLYLPRTELGRGLHSVELRSEHMLLQLLDCLEKSKEISTRRAAILKVENNNKTHLALIKGFLKVKYRLAEEVTKKSLEEAQLAKLYNEIEKRKLHSKLYNARKNELVSVSDSSRWLKRGNIRPRNEAVFCYIQDRNVFWGADGVCQHCGK
;
A
#
# COMPACT_ATOMS: atom_id res chain seq x y z
N MET A 1 -12.25 -0.02 15.15
CA MET A 1 -11.02 -0.26 14.35
C MET A 1 -9.94 -0.71 15.30
N ILE A 2 -9.59 -2.00 15.30
CA ILE A 2 -8.52 -2.52 16.16
C ILE A 2 -7.20 -2.22 15.46
N TYR A 3 -6.55 -1.14 15.87
CA TYR A 3 -5.16 -0.88 15.53
C TYR A 3 -4.32 -1.11 16.78
N PHE A 4 -3.37 -2.04 16.69
CA PHE A 4 -2.33 -2.19 17.70
C PHE A 4 -1.34 -1.03 17.53
N ALA A 5 -1.68 0.16 18.02
CA ALA A 5 -0.74 1.27 18.07
C ALA A 5 0.32 0.96 19.13
N THR A 6 1.55 0.75 18.69
CA THR A 6 2.70 0.60 19.60
C THR A 6 3.36 1.95 19.79
N PHE A 7 3.41 2.41 21.05
CA PHE A 7 4.13 3.62 21.45
C PHE A 7 5.63 3.30 21.59
N LYS A 8 6.50 4.21 21.15
CA LYS A 8 7.95 4.13 21.31
C LYS A 8 8.31 4.32 22.79
N THR A 9 8.24 3.27 23.59
CA THR A 9 8.75 3.30 24.97
C THR A 9 10.16 2.73 25.04
N LYS A 10 11.08 3.49 25.64
CA LYS A 10 12.35 2.98 26.19
C LYS A 10 12.06 1.77 27.08
N THR A 11 12.84 0.71 26.89
CA THR A 11 13.09 -0.41 27.82
C THR A 11 11.94 -0.76 28.77
N ILE A 12 11.03 -1.61 28.32
CA ILE A 12 10.19 -2.41 29.24
C ILE A 12 10.37 -3.87 28.82
N LYS A 13 10.96 -4.68 29.71
CA LYS A 13 10.93 -6.14 29.61
C LYS A 13 9.46 -6.56 29.48
N LYS A 14 9.01 -6.88 28.27
CA LYS A 14 7.69 -7.48 28.07
C LYS A 14 7.87 -8.98 28.04
N GLU A 15 7.37 -9.64 29.09
CA GLU A 15 7.05 -11.05 29.07
C GLU A 15 6.30 -11.38 27.77
N SER A 16 6.90 -12.26 26.98
CA SER A 16 6.35 -12.73 25.72
C SER A 16 5.20 -13.69 26.00
N LYS A 17 4.01 -13.16 26.28
CA LYS A 17 2.78 -13.94 26.12
C LYS A 17 2.57 -14.16 24.62
N HIS A 18 2.86 -15.38 24.19
CA HIS A 18 2.64 -15.88 22.85
C HIS A 18 1.12 -15.89 22.60
N TYR A 19 0.60 -14.86 21.92
CA TYR A 19 -0.78 -14.88 21.43
C TYR A 19 -0.82 -15.78 20.20
N LEU A 20 -1.03 -17.08 20.42
CA LEU A 20 -1.46 -18.01 19.37
C LEU A 20 -2.95 -17.75 19.10
N PRO A 21 -3.36 -17.28 17.91
CA PRO A 21 -4.77 -17.09 17.60
C PRO A 21 -5.34 -18.42 17.11
N THR A 22 -5.63 -19.33 18.04
CA THR A 22 -6.32 -20.61 17.76
C THR A 22 -7.83 -20.57 17.99
N VAL A 23 -8.40 -19.42 18.31
CA VAL A 23 -9.84 -19.27 18.51
C VAL A 23 -10.36 -18.31 17.45
N LYS A 24 -11.47 -18.66 16.77
CA LYS A 24 -12.32 -17.65 16.13
C LYS A 24 -12.72 -16.70 17.25
N ASP A 25 -11.95 -15.64 17.44
CA ASP A 25 -12.03 -14.72 18.57
C ASP A 25 -13.50 -14.29 18.69
N GLU A 26 -14.18 -14.67 19.77
CA GLU A 26 -15.58 -14.27 20.07
C GLU A 26 -15.75 -12.74 19.96
N ARG A 27 -14.65 -12.01 20.15
CA ARG A 27 -14.50 -10.58 19.90
C ARG A 27 -14.80 -10.15 18.47
N TYR A 28 -14.45 -10.95 17.44
CA TYR A 28 -14.79 -10.63 16.05
C TYR A 28 -16.28 -10.77 15.77
N ASP A 29 -16.88 -11.85 16.25
CA ASP A 29 -18.32 -12.07 16.07
C ASP A 29 -19.13 -11.04 16.86
N ALA A 30 -18.67 -10.67 18.06
CA ALA A 30 -19.23 -9.56 18.84
C ALA A 30 -19.11 -8.21 18.11
N VAL A 31 -17.93 -7.88 17.56
CA VAL A 31 -17.74 -6.64 16.77
C VAL A 31 -18.64 -6.66 15.54
N ARG A 32 -18.72 -7.78 14.82
CA ARG A 32 -19.57 -7.89 13.63
C ARG A 32 -21.06 -7.77 13.96
N ALA A 33 -21.51 -8.38 15.06
CA ALA A 33 -22.88 -8.25 15.57
C ALA A 33 -23.21 -6.79 15.93
N VAL A 34 -22.28 -6.07 16.57
CA VAL A 34 -22.43 -4.65 16.88
C VAL A 34 -22.49 -3.80 15.60
N LEU A 35 -21.65 -4.08 14.60
CA LEU A 35 -21.68 -3.36 13.32
C LEU A 35 -23.01 -3.57 12.56
N VAL A 36 -23.51 -4.81 12.53
CA VAL A 36 -24.79 -5.15 11.91
C VAL A 36 -25.95 -4.50 12.66
N LYS A 37 -25.96 -4.56 14.00
CA LYS A 37 -26.98 -3.93 14.85
C LYS A 37 -27.09 -2.44 14.61
N ASN A 38 -25.96 -1.76 14.38
CA ASN A 38 -25.90 -0.32 14.13
C ASN A 38 -26.07 0.05 12.65
N LYS A 39 -26.46 -0.88 11.77
CA LYS A 39 -26.64 -0.66 10.32
C LYS A 39 -25.41 -0.04 9.64
N ILE A 40 -24.22 -0.43 10.08
CA ILE A 40 -22.97 0.13 9.58
C ILE A 40 -22.58 -0.60 8.29
N HIS A 41 -22.60 0.10 7.16
CA HIS A 41 -22.31 -0.48 5.85
C HIS A 41 -20.80 -0.57 5.58
N LEU A 42 -20.36 -1.73 5.09
CA LEU A 42 -18.98 -2.00 4.69
C LEU A 42 -18.80 -1.72 3.19
N ARG A 43 -18.24 -0.56 2.83
CA ARG A 43 -17.84 -0.29 1.44
C ARG A 43 -16.45 -0.89 1.14
N PRO A 44 -16.14 -1.23 -0.12
CA PRO A 44 -14.78 -1.53 -0.53
C PRO A 44 -13.87 -0.38 -0.06
N GLY A 45 -12.85 -0.71 0.74
CA GLY A 45 -11.93 0.31 1.22
C GLY A 45 -10.77 0.55 0.27
N CYS A 46 -9.83 1.35 0.76
CA CYS A 46 -8.74 1.94 -0.01
C CYS A 46 -7.84 0.85 -0.62
N LYS A 47 -7.92 0.65 -1.95
CA LYS A 47 -7.08 -0.30 -2.70
C LYS A 47 -5.60 0.09 -2.62
N GLU A 48 -5.32 1.37 -2.40
CA GLU A 48 -3.97 1.93 -2.31
C GLU A 48 -3.20 1.35 -1.12
N ARG A 49 -3.89 0.99 -0.03
CA ARG A 49 -3.24 0.31 1.10
C ARG A 49 -2.75 -1.10 0.74
N LEU A 50 -3.40 -1.76 -0.22
CA LEU A 50 -2.94 -3.07 -0.68
C LEU A 50 -1.52 -2.97 -1.26
N TYR A 51 -1.22 -1.84 -1.91
CA TYR A 51 0.05 -1.58 -2.58
C TYR A 51 1.12 -0.98 -1.66
N LEU A 52 0.76 -0.59 -0.44
CA LEU A 52 1.74 -0.17 0.56
C LEU A 52 2.56 -1.37 1.05
N PRO A 53 3.83 -1.13 1.45
CA PRO A 53 4.65 -2.19 2.02
C PRO A 53 4.07 -2.68 3.35
N ARG A 54 4.32 -3.95 3.67
CA ARG A 54 3.92 -4.53 4.98
C ARG A 54 4.55 -3.79 6.17
N THR A 55 5.62 -3.04 5.94
CA THR A 55 6.28 -2.16 6.92
C THR A 55 5.47 -0.93 7.32
N GLU A 56 4.49 -0.58 6.50
CA GLU A 56 3.69 0.64 6.64
C GLU A 56 2.19 0.30 6.71
N LEU A 57 1.88 -0.84 7.36
CA LEU A 57 0.51 -1.35 7.52
C LEU A 57 -0.20 -1.67 6.19
N GLY A 58 0.56 -1.86 5.12
CA GLY A 58 0.07 -2.33 3.83
C GLY A 58 0.04 -3.86 3.69
N ARG A 59 -0.34 -4.34 2.51
CA ARG A 59 -0.35 -5.79 2.19
C ARG A 59 0.91 -6.26 1.46
N GLY A 60 1.70 -5.32 0.93
CA GLY A 60 2.90 -5.62 0.12
C GLY A 60 2.58 -6.17 -1.26
N LEU A 61 1.37 -5.93 -1.78
CA LEU A 61 1.04 -6.27 -3.16
C LEU A 61 1.60 -5.23 -4.12
N HIS A 62 1.75 -5.60 -5.39
CA HIS A 62 2.18 -4.67 -6.43
C HIS A 62 1.00 -4.29 -7.32
N SER A 63 0.84 -2.99 -7.58
CA SER A 63 -0.06 -2.53 -8.63
C SER A 63 0.55 -2.82 -9.99
N VAL A 64 -0.26 -3.32 -10.93
CA VAL A 64 0.18 -3.62 -12.30
C VAL A 64 0.73 -2.36 -12.98
N GLU A 65 0.04 -1.23 -12.82
CA GLU A 65 0.47 0.06 -13.38
C GLU A 65 1.86 0.46 -12.84
N LEU A 66 2.00 0.51 -11.51
CA LEU A 66 3.26 0.93 -10.87
C LEU A 66 4.41 -0.02 -11.20
N ARG A 67 4.11 -1.32 -11.29
CA ARG A 67 5.09 -2.35 -11.66
C ARG A 67 5.52 -2.25 -13.11
N SER A 68 4.60 -1.99 -14.04
CA SER A 68 4.92 -1.82 -15.45
C SER A 68 5.81 -0.59 -15.70
N GLU A 69 5.56 0.51 -14.98
CA GLU A 69 6.41 1.71 -15.04
C GLU A 69 7.85 1.39 -14.63
N HIS A 70 7.99 0.65 -13.53
CA HIS A 70 9.29 0.22 -13.04
C HIS A 70 10.01 -0.71 -14.02
N MET A 71 9.30 -1.70 -14.56
CA MET A 71 9.87 -2.66 -15.50
C MET A 71 10.34 -2.00 -16.79
N LEU A 72 9.55 -1.06 -17.32
CA LEU A 72 9.91 -0.32 -18.54
C LEU A 72 11.10 0.60 -18.32
N LEU A 73 11.13 1.33 -17.20
CA LEU A 73 12.29 2.17 -16.85
C LEU A 73 13.56 1.33 -16.70
N GLN A 74 13.47 0.20 -15.98
CA GLN A 74 14.61 -0.70 -15.82
C GLN A 74 15.10 -1.28 -17.15
N LEU A 75 14.18 -1.67 -18.05
CA LEU A 75 14.53 -2.16 -19.37
C LEU A 75 15.27 -1.08 -20.18
N LEU A 76 14.75 0.15 -20.18
CA LEU A 76 15.38 1.27 -20.87
C LEU A 76 16.80 1.54 -20.33
N ASP A 77 16.95 1.63 -19.00
CA ASP A 77 18.24 1.85 -18.35
C ASP A 77 19.25 0.73 -18.69
N CYS A 78 18.78 -0.53 -18.74
CA CYS A 78 19.62 -1.66 -19.13
C CYS A 78 20.10 -1.56 -20.59
N LEU A 79 19.22 -1.15 -21.52
CA LEU A 79 19.57 -0.97 -22.92
C LEU A 79 20.56 0.20 -23.09
N GLU A 80 20.31 1.33 -22.43
CA GLU A 80 21.17 2.51 -22.49
C GLU A 80 22.58 2.23 -21.95
N LYS A 81 22.70 1.57 -20.80
CA LYS A 81 24.01 1.29 -20.15
C LYS A 81 24.94 0.40 -20.96
N SER A 82 24.39 -0.39 -21.88
CA SER A 82 25.14 -1.42 -22.60
C SER A 82 25.08 -1.27 -24.11
N LYS A 83 24.56 -0.15 -24.60
CA LYS A 83 24.48 0.17 -26.03
C LYS A 83 25.86 0.22 -26.70
N GLU A 84 26.89 0.62 -25.95
CA GLU A 84 28.26 0.73 -26.47
C GLU A 84 28.92 -0.64 -26.64
N ILE A 85 28.50 -1.62 -25.84
CA ILE A 85 29.05 -2.99 -25.85
C ILE A 85 28.27 -3.88 -26.82
N SER A 86 26.96 -3.67 -26.95
CA SER A 86 26.08 -4.53 -27.73
C SER A 86 25.42 -3.78 -28.88
N THR A 87 25.86 -4.10 -30.10
CA THR A 87 25.28 -3.60 -31.36
C THR A 87 23.79 -3.89 -31.47
N ARG A 88 23.35 -5.07 -31.00
CA ARG A 88 21.93 -5.44 -30.94
C ARG A 88 21.14 -4.50 -30.03
N ARG A 89 21.64 -4.17 -28.83
CA ARG A 89 20.94 -3.27 -27.90
C ARG A 89 20.90 -1.84 -28.44
N ALA A 90 21.97 -1.36 -29.08
CA ALA A 90 21.99 -0.07 -29.75
C ALA A 90 20.95 0.00 -30.89
N ALA A 91 20.86 -1.04 -31.72
CA ALA A 91 19.87 -1.12 -32.79
C ALA A 91 18.42 -1.12 -32.25
N ILE A 92 18.15 -1.92 -31.21
CA ILE A 92 16.83 -1.92 -30.54
C ILE A 92 16.49 -0.51 -30.05
N LEU A 93 17.40 0.12 -29.30
CA LEU A 93 17.17 1.46 -28.76
C LEU A 93 16.90 2.49 -29.87
N LYS A 94 17.62 2.41 -31.00
CA LYS A 94 17.40 3.28 -32.17
C LYS A 94 16.01 3.09 -32.77
N VAL A 95 15.57 1.85 -32.96
CA VAL A 95 14.24 1.54 -33.51
C VAL A 95 13.12 2.02 -32.57
N GLU A 96 13.24 1.74 -31.27
CA GLU A 96 12.27 2.17 -30.26
C GLU A 96 12.14 3.71 -30.23
N ASN A 97 13.27 4.42 -30.29
CA ASN A 97 13.30 5.88 -30.32
C ASN A 97 12.69 6.46 -31.60
N ASN A 98 13.01 5.89 -32.76
CA ASN A 98 12.45 6.33 -34.04
C ASN A 98 10.93 6.16 -34.09
N ASN A 99 10.43 5.04 -33.56
CA ASN A 99 9.01 4.72 -33.51
C ASN A 99 8.26 5.44 -32.38
N LYS A 100 8.98 6.18 -31.51
CA LYS A 100 8.42 6.87 -30.32
C LYS A 100 7.54 5.95 -29.49
N THR A 101 7.99 4.71 -29.28
CA THR A 101 7.24 3.72 -28.51
C THR A 101 7.06 4.18 -27.05
N HIS A 102 6.15 3.53 -26.33
CA HIS A 102 5.97 3.80 -24.91
C HIS A 102 7.26 3.57 -24.10
N LEU A 103 8.13 2.65 -24.51
CA LEU A 103 9.44 2.44 -23.90
C LEU A 103 10.36 3.65 -24.08
N ALA A 104 10.43 4.22 -25.28
CA ALA A 104 11.24 5.41 -25.55
C ALA A 104 10.75 6.65 -24.78
N LEU A 105 9.42 6.80 -24.65
CA LEU A 105 8.80 7.96 -24.01
C LEU A 105 8.67 7.82 -22.49
N ILE A 106 9.02 6.66 -21.90
CA ILE A 106 8.71 6.36 -20.49
C ILE A 106 9.29 7.40 -19.52
N LYS A 107 10.54 7.85 -19.71
CA LYS A 107 11.17 8.85 -18.84
C LYS A 107 10.39 10.17 -18.87
N GLY A 108 9.98 10.63 -20.05
CA GLY A 108 9.15 11.82 -20.20
C GLY A 108 7.76 11.66 -19.59
N PHE A 109 7.10 10.54 -19.84
CA PHE A 109 5.80 10.21 -19.26
C PHE A 109 5.82 10.23 -17.73
N LEU A 110 6.84 9.59 -17.12
CA LEU A 110 6.99 9.55 -15.66
C LEU A 110 7.26 10.94 -15.07
N LYS A 111 8.09 11.76 -15.72
CA LYS A 111 8.33 13.16 -15.29
C LYS A 111 7.04 13.96 -15.22
N VAL A 112 6.19 13.87 -16.24
CA VAL A 112 4.91 14.59 -16.29
C VAL A 112 3.92 14.02 -15.25
N LYS A 113 3.76 12.70 -15.21
CA LYS A 113 2.79 12.02 -14.35
C LYS A 113 3.03 12.28 -12.87
N TYR A 114 4.30 12.27 -12.45
CA TYR A 114 4.71 12.42 -11.05
C TYR A 114 5.29 13.80 -10.72
N ARG A 115 5.33 14.73 -11.69
CA ARG A 115 5.90 16.08 -11.55
C ARG A 115 7.34 16.06 -11.01
N LEU A 116 8.17 15.19 -11.57
CA LEU A 116 9.58 15.05 -11.19
C LEU A 116 10.43 16.13 -11.87
N ALA A 117 11.14 16.93 -11.07
CA ALA A 117 12.04 17.97 -11.57
C ALA A 117 13.41 17.41 -12.00
N GLU A 118 13.91 16.40 -11.29
CA GLU A 118 15.20 15.76 -11.55
C GLU A 118 15.10 14.62 -12.58
N GLU A 119 16.25 14.00 -12.89
CA GLU A 119 16.30 12.80 -13.71
C GLU A 119 15.53 11.64 -13.05
N VAL A 120 14.80 10.87 -13.86
CA VAL A 120 13.99 9.76 -13.36
C VAL A 120 14.91 8.61 -13.03
N THR A 121 15.12 8.40 -11.73
CA THR A 121 15.85 7.24 -11.23
C THR A 121 14.86 6.24 -10.65
N LYS A 122 15.31 5.00 -10.47
CA LYS A 122 14.51 3.97 -9.78
C LYS A 122 14.02 4.43 -8.41
N LYS A 123 14.86 5.10 -7.61
CA LYS A 123 14.51 5.56 -6.27
C LYS A 123 13.49 6.69 -6.31
N SER A 124 13.73 7.72 -7.14
CA SER A 124 12.79 8.85 -7.24
C SER A 124 11.42 8.41 -7.78
N LEU A 125 11.37 7.40 -8.65
CA LEU A 125 10.11 6.79 -9.08
C LEU A 125 9.40 6.08 -7.92
N GLU A 126 10.10 5.22 -7.16
CA GLU A 126 9.51 4.49 -6.03
C GLU A 126 8.94 5.46 -4.97
N GLU A 127 9.67 6.52 -4.65
CA GLU A 127 9.24 7.56 -3.71
C GLU A 127 7.99 8.32 -4.21
N ALA A 128 7.95 8.68 -5.49
CA ALA A 128 6.82 9.38 -6.07
C ALA A 128 5.56 8.50 -6.18
N GLN A 129 5.73 7.22 -6.54
CA GLN A 129 4.65 6.24 -6.52
C GLN A 129 4.10 6.06 -5.10
N LEU A 130 4.98 5.98 -4.10
CA LEU A 130 4.60 5.88 -2.69
C LEU A 130 3.84 7.13 -2.23
N ALA A 131 4.34 8.32 -2.56
CA ALA A 131 3.68 9.59 -2.25
C ALA A 131 2.27 9.67 -2.86
N LYS A 132 2.10 9.22 -4.11
CA LYS A 132 0.78 9.13 -4.76
C LYS A 132 -0.18 8.23 -3.97
N LEU A 133 0.27 7.05 -3.53
CA LEU A 133 -0.55 6.14 -2.72
C LEU A 133 -0.99 6.80 -1.40
N TYR A 134 -0.08 7.50 -0.73
CA TYR A 134 -0.39 8.21 0.51
C TYR A 134 -1.39 9.36 0.31
N ASN A 135 -1.25 10.14 -0.75
CA ASN A 135 -2.18 11.23 -1.07
C ASN A 135 -3.60 10.70 -1.31
N GLU A 136 -3.75 9.54 -1.97
CA GLU A 136 -5.06 8.90 -2.14
C GLU A 136 -5.64 8.34 -0.83
N ILE A 137 -4.78 7.84 0.06
CA ILE A 137 -5.15 7.38 1.40
C ILE A 137 -5.64 8.55 2.27
N GLU A 138 -4.96 9.70 2.23
CA GLU A 138 -5.34 10.89 3.00
C GLU A 138 -6.73 11.43 2.61
N LYS A 139 -7.16 11.23 1.37
CA LYS A 139 -8.53 11.58 0.92
C LYS A 139 -9.61 10.71 1.57
N ARG A 140 -9.28 9.58 2.19
CA ARG A 140 -10.25 8.65 2.80
C ARG A 140 -10.39 8.95 4.31
N LYS A 141 -11.58 9.36 4.76
CA LYS A 141 -11.87 9.80 6.15
C LYS A 141 -11.35 8.89 7.27
N LEU A 142 -11.39 7.57 7.10
CA LEU A 142 -10.94 6.61 8.12
C LEU A 142 -9.45 6.27 8.00
N HIS A 143 -8.98 5.98 6.78
CA HIS A 143 -7.56 5.68 6.57
C HIS A 143 -6.69 6.91 6.82
N SER A 144 -7.16 8.12 6.53
CA SER A 144 -6.45 9.35 6.87
C SER A 144 -6.23 9.47 8.39
N LYS A 145 -7.21 9.14 9.22
CA LYS A 145 -7.04 9.09 10.68
C LYS A 145 -5.99 8.08 11.13
N LEU A 146 -5.97 6.89 10.52
CA LEU A 146 -4.93 5.89 10.80
C LEU A 146 -3.55 6.44 10.45
N TYR A 147 -3.39 6.93 9.23
CA TYR A 147 -2.10 7.34 8.71
C TYR A 147 -1.64 8.70 9.24
N ASN A 148 -2.54 9.52 9.79
CA ASN A 148 -2.19 10.71 10.57
C ASN A 148 -1.37 10.36 11.80
N ALA A 149 -1.58 9.19 12.41
CA ALA A 149 -0.75 8.73 13.53
C ALA A 149 0.73 8.55 13.14
N ARG A 150 1.05 8.40 11.83
CA ARG A 150 2.44 8.41 11.34
C ARG A 150 3.15 9.74 11.61
N LYS A 151 2.41 10.85 11.63
CA LYS A 151 2.95 12.20 11.92
C LYS A 151 3.31 12.34 13.41
N ASN A 152 2.84 11.44 14.27
CA ASN A 152 3.17 11.42 15.68
C ASN A 152 4.49 10.66 15.93
N GLU A 153 5.49 11.36 16.45
CA GLU A 153 6.81 10.81 16.73
C GLU A 153 6.80 9.64 17.73
N LEU A 154 5.80 9.60 18.62
CA LEU A 154 5.66 8.58 19.65
C LEU A 154 5.08 7.27 19.12
N VAL A 155 4.49 7.26 17.91
CA VAL A 155 3.86 6.08 17.32
C VAL A 155 4.81 5.42 16.34
N SER A 156 5.08 4.13 16.53
CA SER A 156 5.89 3.35 15.60
C SER A 156 4.99 2.54 14.66
N VAL A 157 4.87 2.99 13.40
CA VAL A 157 4.12 2.25 12.36
C VAL A 157 4.78 0.90 12.08
N SER A 158 6.11 0.85 12.07
CA SER A 158 6.88 -0.36 11.80
C SER A 158 6.66 -1.42 12.89
N ASP A 159 6.66 -1.04 14.17
CA ASP A 159 6.38 -1.96 15.28
C ASP A 159 4.93 -2.43 15.28
N SER A 160 4.00 -1.52 14.98
CA SER A 160 2.57 -1.82 14.85
C SER A 160 2.29 -2.81 13.71
N SER A 161 3.17 -2.85 12.71
CA SER A 161 3.12 -3.79 11.58
C SER A 161 3.86 -5.13 11.82
N ARG A 162 4.44 -5.37 13.00
CA ARG A 162 5.24 -6.59 13.25
C ARG A 162 4.49 -7.90 13.01
N TRP A 163 3.20 -7.93 13.34
CA TRP A 163 2.38 -9.12 13.12
C TRP A 163 2.19 -9.44 11.63
N LEU A 164 2.23 -8.45 10.73
CA LEU A 164 2.16 -8.65 9.27
C LEU A 164 3.46 -9.17 8.65
N LYS A 165 4.61 -8.84 9.24
CA LYS A 165 5.93 -9.26 8.73
C LYS A 165 6.45 -10.53 9.36
N ARG A 166 6.27 -10.67 10.67
CA ARG A 166 6.93 -11.66 11.52
C ARG A 166 5.95 -12.42 12.41
N GLY A 167 4.65 -12.18 12.27
CA GLY A 167 3.64 -12.91 13.02
C GLY A 167 3.50 -14.34 12.49
N ASN A 168 3.50 -15.31 13.39
CA ASN A 168 3.16 -16.70 13.06
C ASN A 168 1.63 -16.86 13.04
N ILE A 169 0.99 -16.26 12.04
CA ILE A 169 -0.47 -16.24 11.88
C ILE A 169 -0.82 -17.07 10.66
N ARG A 170 -1.83 -17.94 10.80
CA ARG A 170 -2.35 -18.71 9.67
C ARG A 170 -2.84 -17.76 8.56
N PRO A 171 -2.58 -18.05 7.28
CA PRO A 171 -3.00 -17.18 6.16
C PRO A 171 -4.50 -16.83 6.18
N ARG A 172 -5.37 -17.77 6.59
CA ARG A 172 -6.81 -17.52 6.76
C ARG A 172 -7.11 -16.47 7.83
N ASN A 173 -6.41 -16.50 8.95
CA ASN A 173 -6.61 -15.55 10.05
C ASN A 173 -6.08 -14.16 9.67
N GLU A 174 -4.91 -14.09 9.01
CA GLU A 174 -4.37 -12.84 8.47
C GLU A 174 -5.36 -12.20 7.49
N ALA A 175 -5.93 -12.99 6.57
CA ALA A 175 -6.93 -12.50 5.63
C ALA A 175 -8.16 -11.90 6.33
N VAL A 176 -8.66 -12.53 7.41
CA VAL A 176 -9.78 -12.01 8.21
C VAL A 176 -9.40 -10.70 8.92
N PHE A 177 -8.22 -10.63 9.52
CA PHE A 177 -7.75 -9.43 10.22
C PHE A 177 -7.57 -8.26 9.26
N CYS A 178 -6.93 -8.51 8.11
CA CYS A 178 -6.76 -7.50 7.07
C CYS A 178 -8.09 -7.07 6.45
N TYR A 179 -9.07 -7.97 6.30
CA TYR A 179 -10.38 -7.64 5.71
C TYR A 179 -11.07 -6.48 6.43
N ILE A 180 -11.06 -6.48 7.76
CA ILE A 180 -11.69 -5.39 8.55
C ILE A 180 -10.93 -4.08 8.37
N GLN A 181 -9.60 -4.16 8.33
CA GLN A 181 -8.78 -2.99 8.11
C GLN A 181 -8.98 -2.45 6.67
N ASP A 182 -9.10 -3.34 5.67
CA ASP A 182 -9.21 -3.02 4.25
C ASP A 182 -10.58 -2.42 3.89
N ARG A 183 -11.56 -2.45 4.80
CA ARG A 183 -12.91 -1.92 4.58
C ARG A 183 -13.08 -0.52 5.18
N ASN A 184 -13.92 0.29 4.53
CA ASN A 184 -14.41 1.53 5.13
C ASN A 184 -15.70 1.25 5.92
N VAL A 185 -15.80 1.87 7.10
CA VAL A 185 -16.90 1.70 8.06
C VAL A 185 -17.73 2.99 8.06
N PHE A 186 -18.92 2.98 7.43
CA PHE A 186 -19.79 4.15 7.37
C PHE A 186 -20.89 4.08 8.42
N TRP A 187 -20.98 5.13 9.23
CA TRP A 187 -22.02 5.32 10.23
C TRP A 187 -23.22 6.00 9.54
N GLY A 188 -24.42 5.46 9.74
CA GLY A 188 -25.63 5.76 8.97
C GLY A 188 -26.19 7.17 9.14
N ALA A 189 -25.46 8.19 8.69
CA ALA A 189 -25.97 9.54 8.47
C ALA A 189 -25.75 10.01 7.02
N ASP A 190 -24.66 9.61 6.35
CA ASP A 190 -24.36 10.07 4.99
C ASP A 190 -24.26 8.92 3.98
N GLY A 191 -25.31 8.77 3.18
CA GLY A 191 -25.25 8.07 1.90
C GLY A 191 -25.49 6.57 1.95
N VAL A 192 -26.78 6.23 1.83
CA VAL A 192 -27.30 4.96 1.29
C VAL A 192 -26.30 4.35 0.30
N CYS A 193 -25.96 3.07 0.47
CA CYS A 193 -25.06 2.37 -0.44
C CYS A 193 -25.60 2.47 -1.88
N GLN A 194 -24.88 3.13 -2.80
CA GLN A 194 -25.31 3.31 -4.20
C GLN A 194 -25.60 1.99 -4.92
N HIS A 195 -24.99 0.89 -4.47
CA HIS A 195 -25.17 -0.43 -5.05
C HIS A 195 -26.29 -1.25 -4.37
N CYS A 196 -26.63 -0.90 -3.13
CA CYS A 196 -27.55 -1.65 -2.27
C CYS A 196 -28.90 -0.93 -2.10
N GLY A 197 -28.96 0.37 -2.37
CA GLY A 197 -30.10 1.23 -2.05
C GLY A 197 -30.48 1.28 -0.56
N LYS A 198 -29.59 0.81 0.32
CA LYS A 198 -29.74 0.79 1.79
C LYS A 198 -28.50 1.35 2.46
#